data_AF-A0A521USY4-F1
#
_entry.id   AF-A0A521USY4-F1
#
_cell.length_a   1.000
_cell.length_b   1.000
_cell.length_c   1.000
_cell.angle_alpha   90.00
_cell.angle_beta   90.00
_cell.angle_gamma   90.00
#
_symmetry.space_group_name_H-M   'P 1'
#
loop_
_entity.id
_entity.type
_entity.pdbx_description
1 polymer ?
#
loop_
_entity_poly.entity_id
_entity_poly.type
_entity_poly.pdbx_seq_one_letter_code
_entity_poly.pdbx_strand_id
1 'polypeptide(L)'
;MDVFEGLIRGPVLPVASRFFGQNLLLALVFAAILALNAVRARFWCRYLCPLGALLGLVSKLAWLRYDVDKVTCIGCGRCAQVCPTGTVQTQRDFAADPAECVLCLDCMSACPTSAIAFRGRIGAVEWQPYDPSRRQVLVSLGLAAAGVALLRTTPTARSENSWLIRPPGARENNLLSKCIRCGECLKVCPTAGLQPSLLSAGWEGLWTPILVPRLGYCDYSCNSCGQVCPTGAIPPLSLEKKRETVIGLAYIDKNRCIPWADGRDCIVCQEMCPVPDKAIILDDQTTTNSRGEVVTVRRPQVIREKCIGCGICETKCPLKGQSAICIYVPNEGQAGL
;
A
#
# COMPACT_ATOMS: atom_id res chain seq x y z
N MET A 1 29.65 21.37 18.11
CA MET A 1 28.18 21.31 18.00
C MET A 1 27.73 20.00 17.34
N ASP A 2 28.58 18.98 17.35
CA ASP A 2 28.51 17.85 16.41
C ASP A 2 27.91 16.57 17.02
N VAL A 3 27.82 16.51 18.36
CA VAL A 3 27.22 15.38 19.07
C VAL A 3 25.69 15.49 19.09
N PHE A 4 25.15 16.71 19.20
CA PHE A 4 23.70 16.95 19.23
C PHE A 4 23.07 16.77 17.83
N GLU A 5 23.81 17.09 16.76
CA GLU A 5 23.39 16.82 15.39
C GLU A 5 23.38 15.30 15.08
N GLY A 6 24.39 14.54 15.53
CA GLY A 6 24.44 13.09 15.30
C GLY A 6 23.37 12.29 16.05
N LEU A 7 22.99 12.73 17.26
CA LEU A 7 22.06 11.98 18.12
C LEU A 7 20.59 12.12 17.69
N ILE A 8 20.22 13.25 17.06
CA ILE A 8 18.83 13.58 16.70
C ILE A 8 18.52 13.30 15.22
N ARG A 9 19.52 13.44 14.34
CA ARG A 9 19.37 13.46 12.87
C ARG A 9 19.39 12.06 12.23
N GLY A 10 18.58 11.18 12.78
CA GLY A 10 18.40 9.80 12.32
C GLY A 10 17.10 9.20 12.84
N PRO A 11 16.85 9.23 14.16
CA PRO A 11 15.61 8.70 14.73
C PRO A 11 14.42 9.67 14.66
N VAL A 12 14.63 10.99 14.69
CA VAL A 12 13.53 11.98 14.83
C VAL A 12 13.26 12.81 13.57
N LEU A 13 14.30 13.13 12.79
CA LEU A 13 14.17 13.92 11.56
C LEU A 13 14.72 13.13 10.37
N PRO A 14 13.87 12.63 9.45
CA PRO A 14 14.36 11.99 8.24
C PRO A 14 15.07 13.04 7.36
N VAL A 15 16.24 12.67 6.81
CA VAL A 15 17.11 13.51 5.95
C VAL A 15 16.37 14.04 4.71
N ALA A 16 15.26 13.41 4.33
CA ALA A 16 14.28 13.90 3.39
C ALA A 16 12.88 13.69 3.95
N SER A 17 11.98 14.67 3.80
CA SER A 17 10.56 14.48 4.12
C SER A 17 10.00 13.37 3.25
N ARG A 18 9.70 12.21 3.86
CA ARG A 18 9.07 11.08 3.17
C ARG A 18 7.63 11.46 2.85
N PHE A 19 7.41 11.99 1.65
CA PHE A 19 6.08 12.33 1.18
C PHE A 19 5.44 11.09 0.54
N PHE A 20 4.59 10.41 1.28
CA PHE A 20 3.69 9.40 0.71
C PHE A 20 2.37 10.09 0.41
N GLY A 21 2.01 10.21 -0.88
CA GLY A 21 0.77 10.88 -1.31
C GLY A 21 -0.50 10.27 -0.70
N GLN A 22 -0.41 9.05 -0.20
CA GLN A 22 -1.53 8.28 0.36
C GLN A 22 -1.75 8.54 1.86
N ASN A 23 -0.85 9.25 2.56
CA ASN A 23 -0.99 9.50 3.99
C ASN A 23 -2.29 10.21 4.35
N LEU A 24 -2.74 11.16 3.51
CA LEU A 24 -4.00 11.87 3.72
C LEU A 24 -5.20 10.91 3.62
N LEU A 25 -5.23 10.05 2.59
CA LEU A 25 -6.30 9.07 2.42
C LEU A 25 -6.37 8.12 3.62
N LEU A 26 -5.22 7.59 4.06
CA LEU A 26 -5.16 6.72 5.24
C LEU A 26 -5.60 7.43 6.52
N ALA A 27 -5.18 8.69 6.72
CA ALA A 27 -5.59 9.50 7.85
C ALA A 27 -7.11 9.74 7.85
N LEU A 28 -7.70 10.01 6.69
CA LEU A 28 -9.15 10.19 6.55
C LEU A 28 -9.92 8.90 6.84
N VAL A 29 -9.48 7.76 6.30
CA VAL A 29 -10.09 6.45 6.59
C VAL A 29 -10.00 6.12 8.09
N PHE A 30 -8.83 6.34 8.69
CA PHE A 30 -8.63 6.11 10.11
C PHE A 30 -9.51 7.02 10.97
N ALA A 31 -9.56 8.32 10.68
CA ALA A 31 -10.43 9.28 11.35
C ALA A 31 -11.91 8.90 11.21
N ALA A 32 -12.34 8.43 10.03
CA ALA A 32 -13.69 7.96 9.81
C ALA A 32 -14.03 6.72 10.67
N ILE A 33 -13.12 5.75 10.77
CA ILE A 33 -13.31 4.57 11.63
C ILE A 33 -13.43 4.97 13.11
N LEU A 34 -12.61 5.91 13.58
CA LEU A 34 -12.69 6.43 14.95
C LEU A 34 -14.01 7.16 15.21
N ALA A 35 -14.44 8.02 14.27
CA ALA A 35 -15.72 8.72 14.37
C ALA A 35 -16.91 7.74 14.43
N LEU A 36 -16.90 6.68 13.62
CA LEU A 36 -17.93 5.65 13.64
C LEU A 36 -17.98 4.87 14.97
N ASN A 37 -16.83 4.58 15.57
CA ASN A 37 -16.77 3.95 16.89
C ASN A 37 -17.29 4.84 18.02
N ALA A 38 -17.28 6.17 17.85
CA ALA A 38 -17.90 7.09 18.80
C ALA A 38 -19.45 7.06 18.73
N VAL A 39 -20.02 6.73 17.57
CA VAL A 39 -21.48 6.62 17.40
C VAL A 39 -22.02 5.31 17.97
N ARG A 40 -21.32 4.19 17.74
CA ARG A 40 -21.67 2.88 18.31
C ARG A 40 -20.41 2.17 18.79
N ALA A 41 -20.45 1.65 20.01
CA ALA A 41 -19.37 0.83 20.55
C ALA A 41 -19.04 -0.31 19.58
N ARG A 42 -17.75 -0.45 19.25
CA ARG A 42 -17.21 -1.53 18.40
C ARG A 42 -17.85 -1.59 17.00
N PHE A 43 -18.21 -0.44 16.41
CA PHE A 43 -18.84 -0.32 15.09
C PHE A 43 -18.12 -1.14 14.01
N TRP A 44 -16.78 -1.02 13.94
CA TRP A 44 -15.98 -1.76 12.94
C TRP A 44 -16.20 -3.27 13.05
N CYS A 45 -16.05 -3.82 14.25
CA CYS A 45 -16.16 -5.26 14.48
C CYS A 45 -17.58 -5.77 14.22
N ARG A 46 -18.60 -4.96 14.51
CA ARG A 46 -20.01 -5.35 14.38
C ARG A 46 -20.56 -5.25 12.96
N TYR A 47 -20.16 -4.23 12.20
CA TYR A 47 -20.81 -3.92 10.91
C TYR A 47 -19.90 -4.02 9.69
N LEU A 48 -18.59 -3.85 9.85
CA LEU A 48 -17.67 -3.74 8.71
C LEU A 48 -16.68 -4.90 8.63
N CYS A 49 -16.32 -5.51 9.77
CA CYS A 49 -15.26 -6.50 9.83
C CYS A 49 -15.76 -7.89 9.38
N PRO A 50 -15.21 -8.48 8.30
CA PRO A 50 -15.59 -9.83 7.87
C PRO A 50 -15.28 -10.89 8.93
N LEU A 51 -14.20 -10.69 9.69
CA LEU A 51 -13.84 -11.57 10.80
C LEU A 51 -14.86 -11.49 11.94
N GLY A 52 -15.43 -10.32 12.20
CA GLY A 52 -16.50 -10.15 13.20
C GLY A 52 -17.74 -10.95 12.82
N ALA A 53 -18.18 -10.86 11.57
CA ALA A 53 -19.31 -11.65 11.06
C ALA A 53 -19.06 -13.16 11.17
N LEU A 54 -17.86 -13.63 10.82
CA LEU A 54 -17.49 -15.05 10.95
C LEU A 54 -17.48 -15.50 12.41
N LEU A 55 -16.87 -14.73 13.30
CA LEU A 55 -16.80 -15.05 14.73
C LEU A 55 -18.18 -15.05 15.39
N GLY A 56 -19.08 -14.14 15.01
CA GLY A 56 -20.47 -14.14 15.48
C GLY A 56 -21.25 -15.38 15.05
N LEU A 57 -20.97 -15.91 13.85
CA LEU A 57 -21.57 -17.17 13.40
C LEU A 57 -21.03 -18.37 14.20
N VAL A 58 -19.71 -18.40 14.43
CA VAL A 58 -19.04 -19.47 15.19
C VAL A 58 -19.43 -19.44 16.67
N SER A 59 -19.62 -18.26 17.26
CA SER A 59 -19.98 -18.13 18.69
C SER A 59 -21.36 -18.70 19.03
N LYS A 60 -22.22 -18.95 18.03
CA LYS A 60 -23.47 -19.73 18.23
C LYS A 60 -23.21 -21.19 18.62
N LEU A 61 -22.04 -21.71 18.32
CA LEU A 61 -21.59 -23.04 18.75
C LEU A 61 -20.94 -23.02 20.14
N ALA A 62 -20.80 -21.84 20.78
CA ALA A 62 -20.16 -21.73 22.08
C ALA A 62 -20.89 -22.56 23.14
N TRP A 63 -20.11 -23.32 23.91
CA TRP A 63 -20.60 -24.14 25.01
C TRP A 63 -21.02 -23.29 26.21
N LEU A 64 -20.23 -22.28 26.56
CA LEU A 64 -20.52 -21.39 27.69
C LEU A 64 -21.47 -20.28 27.24
N ARG A 65 -22.69 -20.24 27.81
CA ARG A 65 -23.74 -19.30 27.39
C ARG A 65 -24.33 -18.52 28.54
N TYR A 66 -24.73 -17.29 28.25
CA TYR A 66 -25.51 -16.44 29.13
C TYR A 66 -26.87 -17.09 29.45
N ASP A 67 -27.22 -17.13 30.73
CA ASP A 67 -28.47 -17.68 31.24
C ASP A 67 -29.02 -16.82 32.38
N VAL A 68 -30.34 -16.69 32.45
CA VAL A 68 -31.04 -15.91 33.48
C VAL A 68 -31.99 -16.82 34.23
N ASP A 69 -31.85 -16.84 35.55
CA ASP A 69 -32.84 -17.47 36.43
C ASP A 69 -34.08 -16.58 36.53
N LYS A 70 -35.17 -17.04 35.89
CA LYS A 70 -36.44 -16.31 35.82
C LYS A 70 -37.13 -16.16 37.19
N VAL A 71 -36.79 -16.98 38.18
CA VAL A 71 -37.38 -16.91 39.53
C VAL A 71 -36.70 -15.82 40.36
N THR A 72 -35.37 -15.74 40.27
CA THR A 72 -34.55 -14.78 41.03
C THR A 72 -34.46 -13.41 40.33
N CYS A 73 -34.77 -13.35 39.03
CA CYS A 73 -34.74 -12.11 38.26
C CYS A 73 -35.93 -11.19 38.60
N ILE A 74 -35.63 -9.97 39.04
CA ILE A 74 -36.62 -8.93 39.36
C ILE A 74 -36.92 -7.97 38.20
N GLY A 75 -36.40 -8.24 37.00
CA GLY A 75 -36.67 -7.42 35.81
C GLY A 75 -36.05 -6.01 35.79
N CYS A 76 -35.03 -5.73 36.59
CA CYS A 76 -34.50 -4.36 36.78
C CYS A 76 -33.78 -3.74 35.56
N GLY A 77 -33.42 -4.50 34.52
CA GLY A 77 -32.79 -3.96 33.31
C GLY A 77 -31.30 -3.57 33.39
N ARG A 78 -30.67 -3.64 34.57
CA ARG A 78 -29.26 -3.23 34.75
C ARG A 78 -28.30 -4.00 33.85
N CYS A 79 -28.54 -5.31 33.66
CA CYS A 79 -27.73 -6.14 32.76
C CYS A 79 -27.73 -5.64 31.31
N ALA A 80 -28.85 -5.11 30.82
CA ALA A 80 -28.94 -4.52 29.48
C ALA A 80 -28.25 -3.15 29.40
N GLN A 81 -28.31 -2.36 30.47
CA GLN A 81 -27.64 -1.06 30.54
C GLN A 81 -26.12 -1.16 30.55
N VAL A 82 -25.56 -2.12 31.28
CA VAL A 82 -24.10 -2.32 31.36
C VAL A 82 -23.53 -3.11 30.18
N CYS A 83 -24.39 -3.74 29.35
CA CYS A 83 -23.94 -4.60 28.26
C CYS A 83 -23.25 -3.76 27.16
N PRO A 84 -21.93 -3.90 26.95
CA PRO A 84 -21.21 -3.05 26.00
C PRO A 84 -21.61 -3.31 24.54
N THR A 85 -22.19 -4.47 24.23
CA THR A 85 -22.68 -4.83 22.89
C THR A 85 -24.19 -4.65 22.75
N GLY A 86 -24.90 -4.33 23.84
CA GLY A 86 -26.36 -4.19 23.84
C GLY A 86 -27.09 -5.47 23.43
N THR A 87 -26.50 -6.65 23.65
CA THR A 87 -27.06 -7.94 23.21
C THR A 87 -28.22 -8.44 24.09
N VAL A 88 -28.32 -7.96 25.34
CA VAL A 88 -29.35 -8.39 26.30
C VAL A 88 -30.69 -7.71 25.98
N GLN A 89 -31.69 -8.51 25.61
CA GLN A 89 -32.99 -8.03 25.14
C GLN A 89 -34.04 -8.08 26.26
N THR A 90 -34.36 -6.93 26.85
CA THR A 90 -35.34 -6.82 27.96
C THR A 90 -36.76 -7.26 27.56
N GLN A 91 -37.11 -7.15 26.27
CA GLN A 91 -38.42 -7.54 25.74
C GLN A 91 -38.55 -9.05 25.46
N ARG A 92 -37.44 -9.79 25.51
CA ARG A 92 -37.40 -11.25 25.27
C ARG A 92 -36.81 -11.97 26.48
N ASP A 93 -37.45 -11.84 27.64
CA ASP A 93 -37.02 -12.51 28.89
C ASP A 93 -35.53 -12.32 29.24
N PHE A 94 -34.98 -11.14 28.93
CA PHE A 94 -33.55 -10.83 29.09
C PHE A 94 -32.60 -11.75 28.30
N ALA A 95 -33.06 -12.44 27.25
CA ALA A 95 -32.20 -13.27 26.41
C ALA A 95 -31.06 -12.45 25.80
N ALA A 96 -29.86 -13.03 25.76
CA ALA A 96 -28.70 -12.45 25.10
C ALA A 96 -28.38 -13.25 23.84
N ASP A 97 -28.07 -12.54 22.75
CA ASP A 97 -27.63 -13.16 21.52
C ASP A 97 -26.16 -13.61 21.63
N PRO A 98 -25.86 -14.91 21.48
CA PRO A 98 -24.49 -15.43 21.51
C PRO A 98 -23.59 -14.87 20.39
N ALA A 99 -24.16 -14.44 19.26
CA ALA A 99 -23.39 -13.84 18.16
C ALA A 99 -22.76 -12.49 18.53
N GLU A 100 -23.43 -11.75 19.42
CA GLU A 100 -23.02 -10.40 19.86
C GLU A 100 -22.45 -10.39 21.29
N CYS A 101 -22.56 -11.49 22.04
CA CYS A 101 -22.03 -11.61 23.38
C CYS A 101 -20.52 -11.84 23.35
N VAL A 102 -19.75 -10.94 23.98
CA VAL A 102 -18.28 -11.03 24.07
C VAL A 102 -17.79 -11.65 25.38
N LEU A 103 -18.69 -12.24 26.17
CA LEU A 103 -18.40 -12.86 27.47
C LEU A 103 -17.57 -11.97 28.42
N CYS A 104 -17.87 -10.66 28.49
CA CYS A 104 -17.19 -9.74 29.42
C CYS A 104 -17.61 -9.90 30.89
N LEU A 105 -18.73 -10.59 31.16
CA LEU A 105 -19.29 -10.84 32.49
C LEU A 105 -19.80 -9.60 33.26
N ASP A 106 -19.79 -8.41 32.67
CA ASP A 106 -20.29 -7.17 33.30
C ASP A 106 -21.75 -7.27 33.80
N CYS A 107 -22.58 -8.01 33.06
CA CYS A 107 -23.96 -8.24 33.44
C CYS A 107 -24.10 -9.10 34.71
N MET A 108 -23.16 -10.01 34.96
CA MET A 108 -23.14 -10.85 36.16
C MET A 108 -22.77 -10.02 37.38
N SER A 109 -21.77 -9.14 37.27
CA SER A 109 -21.34 -8.27 38.37
C SER A 109 -22.36 -7.17 38.68
N ALA A 110 -23.08 -6.66 37.67
CA ALA A 110 -24.10 -5.63 37.86
C ALA A 110 -25.45 -6.15 38.38
N CYS A 111 -25.67 -7.47 38.43
CA CYS A 111 -26.95 -8.06 38.82
C CYS A 111 -27.13 -8.01 40.36
N PRO A 112 -28.11 -7.26 40.89
CA PRO A 112 -28.27 -7.12 42.34
C PRO A 112 -28.78 -8.39 43.04
N THR A 113 -29.42 -9.30 42.30
CA THR A 113 -29.97 -10.56 42.83
C THR A 113 -29.17 -11.78 42.42
N SER A 114 -28.02 -11.60 41.75
CA SER A 114 -27.19 -12.69 41.21
C SER A 114 -27.95 -13.69 40.33
N ALA A 115 -29.00 -13.23 39.65
CA ALA A 115 -29.85 -14.07 38.79
C ALA A 115 -29.20 -14.46 37.44
N ILE A 116 -28.00 -13.94 37.13
CA ILE A 116 -27.30 -14.16 35.86
C ILE A 116 -26.18 -15.18 36.06
N ALA A 117 -26.16 -16.21 35.23
CA ALA A 117 -25.13 -17.25 35.23
C ALA A 117 -24.63 -17.53 33.81
N PHE A 118 -23.41 -18.06 33.71
CA PHE A 118 -22.88 -18.60 32.46
C PHE A 118 -22.81 -20.11 32.57
N ARG A 119 -23.66 -20.81 31.82
CA ARG A 119 -23.83 -22.26 31.92
C ARG A 119 -23.40 -22.95 30.63
N GLY A 120 -22.83 -24.14 30.78
CA GLY A 120 -22.56 -25.04 29.66
C GLY A 120 -23.87 -25.52 29.03
N ARG A 121 -24.13 -25.14 27.77
CA ARG A 121 -25.30 -25.58 27.02
C ARG A 121 -24.86 -26.11 25.66
N ILE A 122 -25.32 -27.32 25.34
CA ILE A 122 -25.16 -27.95 24.02
C ILE A 122 -26.54 -27.93 23.38
N GLY A 123 -26.67 -27.27 22.22
CA GLY A 123 -27.94 -27.20 21.51
C GLY A 123 -28.02 -26.05 20.52
N ALA A 124 -28.97 -26.16 19.59
CA ALA A 124 -29.24 -25.15 18.56
C ALA A 124 -29.58 -23.79 19.20
N VAL A 125 -28.97 -22.73 18.69
CA VAL A 125 -29.30 -21.34 19.04
C VAL A 125 -30.38 -20.87 18.08
N GLU A 126 -31.28 -20.01 18.58
CA GLU A 126 -32.28 -19.37 17.73
C GLU A 126 -31.59 -18.55 16.63
N TRP A 127 -31.98 -18.84 15.39
CA TRP A 127 -31.49 -18.11 14.23
C TRP A 127 -32.16 -16.73 14.18
N GLN A 128 -31.38 -15.66 14.21
CA GLN A 128 -31.87 -14.30 14.11
C GLN A 128 -32.07 -13.91 12.64
N PRO A 129 -32.90 -12.89 12.35
CA PRO A 129 -33.19 -12.47 10.99
C PRO A 129 -31.98 -12.01 10.17
N TYR A 130 -30.93 -11.53 10.85
CA TYR A 130 -29.71 -11.06 10.19
C TYR A 130 -28.72 -12.19 9.87
N ASP A 131 -28.94 -13.41 10.38
CA ASP A 131 -28.04 -14.53 10.15
C ASP A 131 -28.25 -15.15 8.75
N PRO A 132 -27.17 -15.50 8.05
CA PRO A 132 -27.25 -15.89 6.65
C PRO A 132 -27.89 -17.27 6.47
N SER A 133 -28.97 -17.35 5.71
CA SER A 133 -29.55 -18.64 5.30
C SER A 133 -28.56 -19.47 4.46
N ARG A 134 -28.74 -20.80 4.46
CA ARG A 134 -27.94 -21.72 3.62
C ARG A 134 -27.89 -21.28 2.15
N ARG A 135 -29.00 -20.80 1.60
CA ARG A 135 -29.08 -20.30 0.22
C ARG A 135 -28.24 -19.04 0.02
N GLN A 136 -28.30 -18.10 0.95
CA GLN A 136 -27.48 -16.89 0.89
C GLN A 136 -25.99 -17.22 0.96
N VAL A 137 -25.58 -18.15 1.82
CA VAL A 137 -24.18 -18.61 1.87
C VAL A 137 -23.73 -19.20 0.54
N LEU A 138 -24.51 -20.11 -0.05
CA LEU A 138 -24.17 -20.73 -1.33
C LEU A 138 -24.11 -19.72 -2.48
N VAL A 139 -25.06 -18.77 -2.53
CA VAL A 139 -25.07 -17.70 -3.53
C VAL A 139 -23.86 -16.79 -3.37
N SER A 140 -23.53 -16.38 -2.15
CA SER A 140 -22.36 -15.53 -1.87
C SER A 140 -21.05 -16.23 -2.24
N LEU A 141 -20.90 -17.51 -1.93
CA LEU A 141 -19.74 -18.31 -2.33
C LEU A 141 -19.66 -18.47 -3.86
N GLY A 142 -20.79 -18.74 -4.51
CA GLY A 142 -20.86 -18.84 -5.97
C GLY A 142 -20.50 -17.52 -6.67
N LEU A 143 -21.03 -16.39 -6.20
CA LEU A 143 -20.72 -15.06 -6.71
C LEU A 143 -19.26 -14.68 -6.46
N ALA A 144 -18.72 -14.98 -5.28
CA ALA A 144 -17.30 -14.74 -4.99
C ALA A 144 -16.39 -15.56 -5.91
N ALA A 145 -16.68 -16.85 -6.11
CA ALA A 145 -15.92 -17.71 -7.02
C ALA A 145 -16.00 -17.23 -8.47
N ALA A 146 -17.20 -16.89 -8.95
CA ALA A 146 -17.40 -16.34 -10.30
C ALA A 146 -16.70 -14.98 -10.48
N GLY A 147 -16.76 -14.10 -9.47
CA GLY A 147 -16.08 -12.82 -9.48
C GLY A 147 -14.56 -12.96 -9.55
N VAL A 148 -13.97 -13.88 -8.79
CA VAL A 148 -12.52 -14.18 -8.86
C VAL A 148 -12.15 -14.75 -10.23
N ALA A 149 -12.97 -15.66 -10.79
CA ALA A 149 -12.73 -16.22 -12.11
C ALA A 149 -12.78 -15.13 -13.20
N LEU A 150 -13.77 -14.24 -13.17
CA LEU A 150 -13.90 -13.12 -14.09
C LEU A 150 -12.76 -12.10 -13.96
N LEU A 151 -12.32 -11.78 -12.73
CA LEU A 151 -11.18 -10.87 -12.54
C LEU A 151 -9.90 -11.44 -13.17
N ARG A 152 -9.67 -12.75 -13.06
CA ARG A 152 -8.52 -13.44 -13.67
C ARG A 152 -8.57 -13.49 -15.19
N THR A 153 -9.74 -13.35 -15.81
CA THR A 153 -9.85 -13.29 -17.28
C THR A 153 -9.67 -11.87 -17.82
N THR A 154 -9.64 -10.84 -16.98
CA THR A 154 -9.48 -9.46 -17.47
C THR A 154 -8.06 -9.17 -17.97
N PRO A 155 -7.89 -8.64 -19.20
CA PRO A 155 -6.59 -8.30 -19.79
C PRO A 155 -5.82 -7.20 -19.03
N THR A 156 -6.49 -6.48 -18.13
CA THR A 156 -5.91 -5.45 -17.26
C THR A 156 -4.84 -5.98 -16.30
N ALA A 157 -4.81 -7.29 -16.02
CA ALA A 157 -3.70 -7.92 -15.31
C ALA A 157 -2.36 -7.85 -16.10
N ARG A 158 -2.42 -7.53 -17.40
CA ARG A 158 -1.29 -7.46 -18.33
C ARG A 158 -1.02 -6.07 -18.90
N SER A 159 -1.67 -4.98 -18.44
CA SER A 159 -1.37 -3.66 -19.00
C SER A 159 0.05 -3.23 -18.64
N GLU A 160 0.98 -3.42 -19.57
CA GLU A 160 2.36 -2.93 -19.49
C GLU A 160 2.35 -1.41 -19.62
N ASN A 161 2.09 -0.72 -18.51
CA ASN A 161 2.29 0.71 -18.45
C ASN A 161 3.80 0.98 -18.54
N SER A 162 4.26 1.55 -19.66
CA SER A 162 5.68 1.88 -19.86
C SER A 162 6.22 2.86 -18.81
N TRP A 163 5.37 3.56 -18.07
CA TRP A 163 5.79 4.44 -16.96
C TRP A 163 5.89 3.74 -15.61
N LEU A 164 5.64 2.43 -15.57
CA LEU A 164 5.56 1.66 -14.35
C LEU A 164 6.90 0.98 -14.06
N ILE A 165 7.78 1.74 -13.42
CA ILE A 165 9.13 1.29 -13.09
C ILE A 165 9.08 0.50 -11.79
N ARG A 166 9.64 -0.71 -11.79
CA ARG A 166 9.71 -1.59 -10.62
C ARG A 166 11.11 -1.59 -10.01
N PRO A 167 11.27 -1.99 -8.74
CA PRO A 167 12.58 -2.21 -8.14
C PRO A 167 13.44 -3.20 -8.95
N PRO A 168 14.78 -3.15 -8.84
CA PRO A 168 15.67 -4.07 -9.53
C PRO A 168 15.32 -5.55 -9.29
N GLY A 169 15.17 -6.31 -10.37
CA GLY A 169 14.88 -7.75 -10.36
C GLY A 169 13.44 -8.12 -10.02
N ALA A 170 12.60 -7.15 -9.67
CA ALA A 170 11.22 -7.42 -9.25
C ALA A 170 10.32 -7.85 -10.42
N ARG A 171 10.57 -7.29 -11.61
CA ARG A 171 9.74 -7.52 -12.80
C ARG A 171 9.91 -8.96 -13.30
N GLU A 172 11.16 -9.41 -13.38
CA GLU A 172 11.56 -10.76 -13.78
C GLU A 172 11.13 -11.81 -12.75
N ASN A 173 11.01 -11.42 -11.48
CA ASN A 173 10.71 -12.33 -10.38
C ASN A 173 9.22 -12.44 -10.04
N ASN A 174 8.32 -12.05 -10.95
CA ASN A 174 6.86 -12.10 -10.75
C ASN A 174 6.40 -11.39 -9.48
N LEU A 175 6.82 -10.13 -9.29
CA LEU A 175 6.48 -9.32 -8.10
C LEU A 175 5.01 -9.44 -7.69
N LEU A 176 4.06 -9.36 -8.63
CA LEU A 176 2.63 -9.31 -8.32
C LEU A 176 2.09 -10.58 -7.65
N SER A 177 2.66 -11.74 -7.93
CA SER A 177 2.22 -13.01 -7.33
C SER A 177 2.91 -13.30 -5.99
N LYS A 178 4.10 -12.72 -5.74
CA LYS A 178 4.90 -12.96 -4.54
C LYS A 178 4.79 -11.85 -3.48
N CYS A 179 4.42 -10.64 -3.87
CA CYS A 179 4.42 -9.49 -2.97
C CYS A 179 3.23 -9.55 -2.00
N ILE A 180 3.52 -9.65 -0.70
CA ILE A 180 2.52 -9.55 0.37
C ILE A 180 2.18 -8.10 0.76
N ARG A 181 2.69 -7.11 0.01
CA ARG A 181 2.41 -5.67 0.18
C ARG A 181 2.73 -5.11 1.59
N CYS A 182 3.76 -5.64 2.24
CA CYS A 182 4.15 -5.24 3.60
C CYS A 182 4.73 -3.81 3.70
N GLY A 183 5.27 -3.26 2.61
CA GLY A 183 5.83 -1.90 2.59
C GLY A 183 7.27 -1.75 3.10
N GLU A 184 7.95 -2.81 3.55
CA GLU A 184 9.31 -2.71 4.10
C GLU A 184 10.33 -2.14 3.09
N CYS A 185 10.20 -2.49 1.80
CA CYS A 185 11.04 -1.93 0.74
C CYS A 185 10.86 -0.41 0.55
N LEU A 186 9.65 0.11 0.76
CA LEU A 186 9.36 1.56 0.69
C LEU A 186 10.01 2.26 1.89
N LYS A 187 9.91 1.65 3.08
CA LYS A 187 10.44 2.18 4.34
C LYS A 187 11.98 2.27 4.34
N VAL A 188 12.66 1.26 3.80
CA VAL A 188 14.13 1.21 3.75
C VAL A 188 14.73 2.05 2.61
N CYS A 189 13.92 2.52 1.66
CA CYS A 189 14.40 3.26 0.49
C CYS A 189 15.01 4.61 0.93
N PRO A 190 16.34 4.83 0.77
CA PRO A 190 17.00 6.03 1.29
C PRO A 190 16.61 7.31 0.55
N THR A 191 16.25 7.19 -0.73
CA THR A 191 15.83 8.30 -1.58
C THR A 191 14.32 8.57 -1.52
N ALA A 192 13.55 7.72 -0.83
CA ALA A 192 12.09 7.71 -0.85
C ALA A 192 11.48 7.63 -2.28
N GLY A 193 12.25 7.16 -3.26
CA GLY A 193 11.78 7.00 -4.63
C GLY A 193 10.74 5.89 -4.80
N LEU A 194 10.77 4.87 -3.94
CA LEU A 194 9.78 3.81 -3.95
C LEU A 194 8.47 4.27 -3.29
N GLN A 195 7.39 4.20 -4.06
CA GLN A 195 6.04 4.60 -3.68
C GLN A 195 5.07 3.44 -3.92
N PRO A 196 3.92 3.39 -3.21
CA PRO A 196 2.89 2.41 -3.51
C PRO A 196 2.15 2.85 -4.78
N SER A 197 1.96 1.93 -5.71
CA SER A 197 1.30 2.15 -7.01
C SER A 197 -0.16 2.63 -6.92
N LEU A 198 -0.83 2.45 -5.79
CA LEU A 198 -2.28 2.63 -5.67
C LEU A 198 -3.00 1.92 -6.83
N LEU A 199 -3.61 2.63 -7.79
CA LEU A 199 -4.30 2.04 -8.95
C LEU A 199 -3.49 2.11 -10.26
N SER A 200 -2.29 2.70 -10.28
CA SER A 200 -1.50 2.84 -11.52
C SER A 200 -0.99 1.51 -12.08
N ALA A 201 -0.94 0.49 -11.23
CA ALA A 201 -0.56 -0.88 -11.56
C ALA A 201 -1.75 -1.82 -11.75
N GLY A 202 -2.96 -1.27 -11.92
CA GLY A 202 -4.21 -2.04 -11.89
C GLY A 202 -4.54 -2.56 -10.48
N TRP A 203 -5.62 -3.35 -10.39
CA TRP A 203 -6.12 -3.88 -9.12
C TRP A 203 -5.17 -4.90 -8.48
N GLU A 204 -4.58 -5.79 -9.27
CA GLU A 204 -3.60 -6.77 -8.76
C GLU A 204 -2.34 -6.09 -8.24
N GLY A 205 -1.95 -5.01 -8.91
CA GLY A 205 -0.83 -4.18 -8.52
C GLY A 205 -1.12 -3.24 -7.36
N LEU A 206 -2.30 -3.26 -6.73
CA LEU A 206 -2.61 -2.36 -5.62
C LEU A 206 -1.55 -2.44 -4.52
N TRP A 207 -1.05 -1.28 -4.09
CA TRP A 207 -0.07 -1.15 -2.99
C TRP A 207 1.29 -1.83 -3.21
N THR A 208 1.62 -2.17 -4.46
CA THR A 208 2.93 -2.76 -4.81
C THR A 208 3.97 -1.64 -5.06
N PRO A 209 5.27 -1.89 -4.83
CA PRO A 209 6.30 -0.87 -4.96
C PRO A 209 6.53 -0.45 -6.42
N ILE A 210 6.48 0.85 -6.68
CA ILE A 210 6.89 1.47 -7.95
C ILE A 210 7.95 2.54 -7.66
N LEU A 211 8.92 2.70 -8.56
CA LEU A 211 9.86 3.81 -8.50
C LEU A 211 9.22 5.03 -9.16
N VAL A 212 9.21 6.16 -8.46
CA VAL A 212 8.79 7.46 -8.99
C VAL A 212 10.03 8.36 -9.03
N PRO A 213 10.79 8.37 -10.14
CA PRO A 213 12.09 9.05 -10.21
C PRO A 213 12.01 10.53 -9.85
N ARG A 214 10.89 11.20 -10.15
CA ARG A 214 10.72 12.60 -9.79
C ARG A 214 10.73 12.88 -8.29
N LEU A 215 10.33 11.91 -7.46
CA LEU A 215 10.41 12.00 -6.00
C LEU A 215 11.75 11.51 -5.46
N GLY A 216 12.30 10.45 -6.05
CA GLY A 216 13.60 9.90 -5.68
C GLY A 216 14.06 8.81 -6.64
N TYR A 217 15.37 8.64 -6.77
CA TYR A 217 15.99 7.69 -7.70
C TYR A 217 16.40 6.37 -7.03
N CYS A 218 16.67 5.35 -7.83
CA CYS A 218 17.30 4.13 -7.35
C CYS A 218 18.82 4.36 -7.17
N ASP A 219 19.26 4.54 -5.93
CA ASP A 219 20.68 4.81 -5.62
C ASP A 219 21.58 3.67 -6.12
N TYR A 220 22.59 4.02 -6.93
CA TYR A 220 23.55 3.10 -7.54
C TYR A 220 24.31 2.22 -6.51
N SER A 221 24.51 2.73 -5.30
CA SER A 221 25.25 2.05 -4.22
C SER A 221 24.34 1.38 -3.17
N CYS A 222 23.05 1.24 -3.44
CA CYS A 222 22.08 0.62 -2.53
C CYS A 222 21.38 -0.60 -3.16
N ASN A 223 21.21 -1.66 -2.36
CA ASN A 223 20.38 -2.84 -2.67
C ASN A 223 19.42 -3.22 -1.53
N SER A 224 19.19 -2.34 -0.54
CA SER A 224 18.48 -2.65 0.71
C SER A 224 17.05 -3.18 0.51
N CYS A 225 16.34 -2.71 -0.54
CA CYS A 225 14.96 -3.14 -0.81
C CYS A 225 14.80 -4.65 -1.05
N GLY A 226 15.80 -5.29 -1.68
CA GLY A 226 15.83 -6.74 -1.86
C GLY A 226 16.22 -7.49 -0.59
N GLN A 227 17.04 -6.86 0.27
CA GLN A 227 17.51 -7.47 1.53
C GLN A 227 16.42 -7.54 2.61
N VAL A 228 15.47 -6.60 2.59
CA VAL A 228 14.35 -6.57 3.56
C VAL A 228 13.08 -7.28 3.06
N CYS A 229 13.07 -7.80 1.84
CA CYS A 229 11.87 -8.39 1.25
C CYS A 229 11.61 -9.79 1.81
N PRO A 230 10.57 -10.01 2.64
CA PRO A 230 10.39 -11.30 3.33
C PRO A 230 9.98 -12.44 2.40
N THR A 231 9.32 -12.11 1.28
CA THR A 231 8.88 -13.10 0.29
C THR A 231 9.83 -13.24 -0.89
N GLY A 232 10.91 -12.46 -0.92
CA GLY A 232 11.82 -12.39 -2.06
C GLY A 232 11.18 -11.84 -3.34
N ALA A 233 9.99 -11.21 -3.27
CA ALA A 233 9.33 -10.62 -4.44
C ALA A 233 10.22 -9.55 -5.12
N ILE A 234 11.02 -8.84 -4.32
CA ILE A 234 12.21 -8.14 -4.78
C ILE A 234 13.39 -9.05 -4.41
N PRO A 235 14.12 -9.63 -5.37
CA PRO A 235 15.20 -10.56 -5.06
C PRO A 235 16.35 -9.85 -4.33
N PRO A 236 17.04 -10.53 -3.39
CA PRO A 236 18.18 -9.97 -2.66
C PRO A 236 19.43 -9.94 -3.56
N LEU A 237 19.43 -9.09 -4.58
CA LEU A 237 20.56 -8.95 -5.51
C LEU A 237 21.81 -8.42 -4.79
N SER A 238 22.98 -8.93 -5.15
CA SER A 238 24.26 -8.30 -4.77
C SER A 238 24.36 -6.90 -5.40
N LEU A 239 25.26 -6.05 -4.88
CA LEU A 239 25.44 -4.71 -5.43
C LEU A 239 25.91 -4.75 -6.88
N GLU A 240 26.79 -5.68 -7.22
CA GLU A 240 27.29 -5.89 -8.59
C GLU A 240 26.13 -6.22 -9.51
N LYS A 241 25.33 -7.24 -9.16
CA LYS A 241 24.19 -7.66 -9.99
C LYS A 241 23.14 -6.57 -10.13
N LYS A 242 22.89 -5.83 -9.04
CA LYS A 242 21.94 -4.71 -9.05
C LYS A 242 22.38 -3.59 -10.00
N ARG A 243 23.69 -3.34 -10.13
CA ARG A 243 24.23 -2.30 -11.03
C ARG A 243 24.13 -2.66 -12.50
N GLU A 244 23.97 -3.94 -12.83
CA GLU A 244 23.72 -4.43 -14.19
C GLU A 244 22.23 -4.55 -14.53
N THR A 245 21.36 -4.52 -13.52
CA THR A 245 19.93 -4.77 -13.69
C THR A 245 19.23 -3.54 -14.26
N VAL A 246 18.70 -3.66 -15.47
CA VAL A 246 17.94 -2.60 -16.15
C VAL A 246 16.51 -2.58 -15.63
N ILE A 247 16.11 -1.49 -14.99
CA ILE A 247 14.72 -1.29 -14.51
C ILE A 247 13.90 -0.38 -15.43
N GLY A 248 14.55 0.28 -16.38
CA GLY A 248 13.98 1.21 -17.36
C GLY A 248 15.10 1.87 -18.17
N LEU A 249 14.74 2.78 -19.06
CA LEU A 249 15.64 3.55 -19.90
C LEU A 249 15.30 5.04 -19.81
N ALA A 250 16.33 5.88 -19.91
CA ALA A 250 16.14 7.31 -19.97
C ALA A 250 15.72 7.77 -21.38
N TYR A 251 14.78 8.68 -21.44
CA TYR A 251 14.30 9.35 -22.65
C TYR A 251 14.32 10.86 -22.44
N ILE A 252 14.74 11.62 -23.46
CA ILE A 252 14.81 13.08 -23.42
C ILE A 252 13.70 13.66 -24.30
N ASP A 253 12.80 14.41 -23.67
CA ASP A 253 11.86 15.29 -24.34
C ASP A 253 12.58 16.57 -24.80
N LYS A 254 12.86 16.62 -26.11
CA LYS A 254 13.57 17.72 -26.76
C LYS A 254 12.81 19.05 -26.70
N ASN A 255 11.48 19.02 -26.56
CA ASN A 255 10.67 20.25 -26.46
C ASN A 255 10.79 20.92 -25.10
N ARG A 256 11.34 20.22 -24.10
CA ARG A 256 11.46 20.73 -22.73
C ARG A 256 12.91 20.85 -22.29
N CYS A 257 13.80 20.04 -22.84
CA CYS A 257 15.21 20.03 -22.47
C CYS A 257 15.87 21.36 -22.78
N ILE A 258 16.50 22.01 -21.78
CA ILE A 258 17.08 23.37 -21.91
C ILE A 258 18.04 23.50 -23.11
N PRO A 259 18.99 22.57 -23.36
CA PRO A 259 19.85 22.62 -24.54
C PRO A 259 19.14 22.44 -25.89
N TRP A 260 18.01 21.74 -25.90
CA TRP A 260 17.23 21.48 -27.12
C TRP A 260 16.21 22.58 -27.41
N ALA A 261 15.49 23.04 -26.39
CA ALA A 261 14.40 24.00 -26.51
C ALA A 261 14.87 25.46 -26.45
N ASP A 262 15.79 25.80 -25.53
CA ASP A 262 16.19 27.20 -25.31
C ASP A 262 17.53 27.56 -25.96
N GLY A 263 18.32 26.56 -26.39
CA GLY A 263 19.68 26.75 -26.87
C GLY A 263 20.64 27.23 -25.78
N ARG A 264 20.49 26.73 -24.55
CA ARG A 264 21.36 27.06 -23.41
C ARG A 264 22.02 25.82 -22.83
N ASP A 265 23.23 25.98 -22.31
CA ASP A 265 23.98 24.88 -21.72
C ASP A 265 23.34 24.33 -20.44
N CYS A 266 23.27 22.99 -20.35
CA CYS A 266 22.86 22.27 -19.16
C CYS A 266 23.47 20.86 -19.16
N ILE A 267 24.33 20.58 -18.18
CA ILE A 267 25.11 19.33 -18.10
C ILE A 267 24.61 18.37 -17.02
N VAL A 268 23.56 18.74 -16.30
CA VAL A 268 23.15 18.09 -15.03
C VAL A 268 22.91 16.59 -15.18
N CYS A 269 22.26 16.16 -16.27
CA CYS A 269 21.94 14.74 -16.46
C CYS A 269 23.19 13.86 -16.69
N GLN A 270 24.20 14.36 -17.42
CA GLN A 270 25.48 13.67 -17.63
C GLN A 270 26.33 13.66 -16.36
N GLU A 271 26.42 14.79 -15.66
CA GLU A 271 27.16 14.86 -14.38
C GLU A 271 26.59 13.92 -13.33
N MET A 272 25.26 13.90 -13.17
CA MET A 272 24.59 13.05 -12.18
C MET A 272 24.52 11.57 -12.57
N CYS A 273 24.85 11.19 -13.81
CA CYS A 273 24.81 9.79 -14.23
C CYS A 273 25.84 8.97 -13.41
N PRO A 274 25.40 7.95 -12.65
CA PRO A 274 26.26 7.25 -11.70
C PRO A 274 26.98 6.05 -12.33
N VAL A 275 26.62 5.68 -13.56
CA VAL A 275 27.28 4.61 -14.31
C VAL A 275 28.68 5.08 -14.70
N PRO A 276 29.74 4.27 -14.50
CA PRO A 276 31.13 4.67 -14.74
C PRO A 276 31.37 5.28 -16.12
N ASP A 277 30.90 4.60 -17.18
CA ASP A 277 31.10 5.03 -18.57
C ASP A 277 30.03 6.00 -19.08
N LYS A 278 29.24 6.59 -18.17
CA LYS A 278 28.15 7.55 -18.40
C LYS A 278 27.15 7.10 -19.49
N ALA A 279 25.92 6.80 -19.08
CA ALA A 279 24.85 6.51 -20.03
C ALA A 279 24.33 7.76 -20.78
N ILE A 280 24.81 8.95 -20.42
CA ILE A 280 24.39 10.21 -21.03
C ILE A 280 25.65 10.97 -21.42
N ILE A 281 25.77 11.28 -22.71
CA ILE A 281 26.87 12.04 -23.30
C ILE A 281 26.38 13.40 -23.77
N LEU A 282 27.29 14.34 -23.95
CA LEU A 282 27.00 15.68 -24.46
C LEU A 282 27.72 15.86 -25.79
N ASP A 283 26.97 16.24 -26.82
CA ASP A 283 27.53 16.58 -28.12
C ASP A 283 27.43 18.08 -28.36
N ASP A 284 28.53 18.69 -28.80
CA ASP A 284 28.55 20.08 -29.18
C ASP A 284 27.81 20.27 -30.51
N GLN A 285 26.76 21.09 -30.50
CA GLN A 285 26.03 21.45 -31.70
C GLN A 285 25.80 22.96 -31.79
N THR A 286 26.09 23.52 -32.96
CA THR A 286 25.80 24.91 -33.26
C THR A 286 24.30 25.06 -33.56
N THR A 287 23.63 25.94 -32.83
CA THR A 287 22.20 26.18 -32.97
C THR A 287 21.88 27.66 -32.73
N THR A 288 20.73 28.11 -33.22
CA THR A 288 20.24 29.46 -32.96
C THR A 288 19.45 29.46 -31.66
N ASN A 289 19.83 30.30 -30.70
CA ASN A 289 19.12 30.40 -29.43
C ASN A 289 17.77 31.14 -29.59
N SER A 290 17.00 31.20 -28.50
CA SER A 290 15.74 31.95 -28.42
C SER A 290 15.85 33.46 -28.70
N ARG A 291 17.06 34.02 -28.77
CA ARG A 291 17.36 35.42 -29.09
C ARG A 291 17.83 35.64 -30.53
N GLY A 292 17.91 34.60 -31.35
CA GLY A 292 18.39 34.68 -32.73
C GLY A 292 19.90 34.64 -32.89
N GLU A 293 20.66 34.39 -31.82
CA GLU A 293 22.13 34.33 -31.85
C GLU A 293 22.58 32.90 -32.15
N VAL A 294 23.63 32.76 -32.97
CA VAL A 294 24.27 31.47 -33.25
C VAL A 294 25.19 31.11 -32.08
N VAL A 295 24.83 30.07 -31.35
CA VAL A 295 25.55 29.59 -30.17
C VAL A 295 25.89 28.12 -30.30
N THR A 296 27.06 27.72 -29.79
CA THR A 296 27.41 26.30 -29.63
C THR A 296 26.91 25.83 -28.28
N VAL A 297 26.08 24.78 -28.29
CA VAL A 297 25.40 24.27 -27.09
C VAL A 297 25.66 22.78 -26.96
N ARG A 298 25.91 22.34 -25.73
CA ARG A 298 26.09 20.92 -25.39
C ARG A 298 24.74 20.21 -25.26
N ARG A 299 24.38 19.41 -26.27
CA ARG A 299 23.11 18.68 -26.29
C ARG A 299 23.27 17.27 -25.72
N PRO A 300 22.43 16.87 -24.75
CA PRO A 300 22.49 15.54 -24.18
C PRO A 300 21.91 14.47 -25.11
N GLN A 301 22.59 13.34 -25.18
CA GLN A 301 22.14 12.09 -25.80
C GLN A 301 22.22 10.93 -24.81
N VAL A 302 21.27 9.98 -24.89
CA VAL A 302 21.23 8.79 -24.05
C VAL A 302 21.77 7.60 -24.83
N ILE A 303 22.82 6.97 -24.30
CA ILE A 303 23.35 5.68 -24.76
C ILE A 303 22.55 4.59 -24.04
N ARG A 304 21.65 3.92 -24.77
CA ARG A 304 20.65 3.01 -24.19
C ARG A 304 21.29 1.78 -23.54
N GLU A 305 22.36 1.28 -24.14
CA GLU A 305 23.07 0.06 -23.75
C GLU A 305 23.74 0.19 -22.38
N LYS A 306 24.09 1.43 -21.99
CA LYS A 306 24.69 1.75 -20.69
C LYS A 306 23.65 2.17 -19.64
N CYS A 307 22.41 2.42 -20.05
CA CYS A 307 21.39 2.98 -19.17
C CYS A 307 20.69 1.88 -18.37
N ILE A 308 20.75 1.99 -17.04
CA ILE A 308 20.09 1.04 -16.14
C ILE A 308 18.71 1.52 -15.64
N GLY A 309 18.30 2.75 -16.01
CA GLY A 309 17.01 3.29 -15.60
C GLY A 309 16.90 3.77 -14.16
N CYS A 310 18.02 4.07 -13.49
CA CYS A 310 18.02 4.43 -12.06
C CYS A 310 17.22 5.71 -11.74
N GLY A 311 17.00 6.60 -12.70
CA GLY A 311 16.14 7.78 -12.55
C GLY A 311 16.77 9.01 -11.93
N ILE A 312 18.05 9.00 -11.56
CA ILE A 312 18.71 10.17 -10.94
C ILE A 312 18.72 11.41 -11.85
N CYS A 313 18.83 11.21 -13.16
CA CYS A 313 18.78 12.30 -14.14
C CYS A 313 17.39 12.98 -14.16
N GLU A 314 16.31 12.22 -13.97
CA GLU A 314 14.94 12.75 -13.85
C GLU A 314 14.75 13.50 -12.52
N THR A 315 15.22 12.91 -11.41
CA THR A 315 15.14 13.55 -10.09
C THR A 315 15.87 14.89 -10.07
N LYS A 316 17.07 14.95 -10.67
CA LYS A 316 17.94 16.14 -10.63
C LYS A 316 17.70 17.12 -11.76
N CYS A 317 16.79 16.82 -12.69
CA CYS A 317 16.44 17.74 -13.77
C CYS A 317 16.00 19.11 -13.21
N PRO A 318 16.65 20.22 -13.60
CA PRO A 318 16.44 21.54 -12.99
C PRO A 318 15.10 22.20 -13.38
N LEU A 319 14.39 21.64 -14.36
CA LEU A 319 13.06 22.14 -14.73
C LEU A 319 12.07 21.96 -13.58
N LYS A 320 11.21 22.96 -13.39
CA LYS A 320 10.10 22.90 -12.44
C LYS A 320 8.96 22.04 -13.02
N GLY A 321 8.26 21.32 -12.15
CA GLY A 321 7.19 20.39 -12.57
C GLY A 321 7.74 19.11 -13.18
N GLN A 322 7.27 18.75 -14.37
CA GLN A 322 7.75 17.58 -15.13
C GLN A 322 9.22 17.78 -15.55
N SER A 323 10.02 16.72 -15.60
CA SER A 323 11.42 16.76 -16.08
C SER A 323 11.48 16.69 -17.61
N ALA A 324 12.59 17.16 -18.20
CA ALA A 324 12.85 16.95 -19.63
C ALA A 324 13.44 15.57 -19.93
N ILE A 325 14.08 14.95 -18.95
CA ILE A 325 14.56 13.57 -19.05
C ILE A 325 13.71 12.72 -18.11
N CYS A 326 13.13 11.66 -18.66
CA CYS A 326 12.20 10.77 -17.95
C CYS A 326 12.66 9.33 -18.09
N ILE A 327 12.34 8.48 -17.11
CA ILE A 327 12.53 7.04 -17.21
C ILE A 327 11.23 6.39 -17.67
N TYR A 328 11.35 5.47 -18.61
CA TYR A 328 10.28 4.60 -19.05
C TYR A 328 10.80 3.17 -19.17
N VAL A 329 9.91 2.19 -19.25
CA VAL A 329 10.25 0.81 -19.52
C VAL A 329 9.83 0.50 -20.96
N PRO A 330 10.77 0.14 -21.84
CA PRO A 330 10.43 -0.22 -23.21
C PRO A 330 9.55 -1.47 -23.23
N ASN A 331 8.62 -1.53 -24.18
CA ASN A 331 7.81 -2.72 -24.40
C ASN A 331 8.72 -3.85 -24.93
N GLU A 332 8.44 -5.09 -24.53
CA GLU A 332 9.16 -6.28 -25.03
C GLU A 332 9.01 -6.35 -26.56
N GLY A 333 10.07 -5.95 -27.29
CA GLY A 333 10.07 -5.77 -28.74
C GLY A 333 10.92 -4.59 -29.25
N GLN A 334 11.34 -3.66 -28.38
CA GLN A 334 12.20 -2.51 -28.76
C GLN A 334 13.60 -2.52 -28.12
N ALA A 335 13.96 -3.59 -27.39
CA ALA A 335 15.28 -3.73 -26.76
C ALA A 335 16.38 -4.24 -27.72
N GLY A 336 16.10 -4.31 -29.02
CA GLY A 336 16.99 -4.89 -30.04
C GLY A 336 16.98 -4.12 -31.37
N LEU A 337 17.05 -2.80 -31.30
CA LEU A 337 17.40 -1.91 -32.43
C LEU A 337 18.30 -0.78 -31.93
#